data_AF-A0AA39P3N1-F1
#
_entry.id   AF-A0AA39P3N1-F1
#
_cell.length_a   1.000
_cell.length_b   1.000
_cell.length_c   1.000
_cell.angle_alpha   90.00
_cell.angle_beta   90.00
_cell.angle_gamma   90.00
#
_symmetry.space_group_name_H-M   'P 1'
#
loop_
_entity.id
_entity.type
_entity.pdbx_description
1 polymer ?
#
loop_
_entity_poly.entity_id
_entity_poly.type
_entity_poly.pdbx_seq_one_letter_code
_entity_poly.pdbx_strand_id
1 'polypeptide(L)'
;VVFAEILYNTDDALLVPLPFFLNVNLQWLIDESLTLPMTKTNHKAGETKGNFILNIEKAWTKMRCGMKEVDMTYGQWHEAADNCFHFNVGCDKVGEEGPYAKWWEYHFGFFDSQNDKIEKFPTWHPLEEKLCKAYCSQPMTFSRDYYANKYRMAQLEHRM
;
A
#
# COMPACT_ATOMS: atom_id res chain seq x y z
N VAL A 1 -12.64 17.47 0.19
CA VAL A 1 -11.26 17.01 0.35
C VAL A 1 -11.22 15.60 -0.23
N VAL A 2 -10.43 15.39 -1.28
CA VAL A 2 -10.31 14.06 -1.89
C VAL A 2 -9.53 13.19 -0.92
N PHE A 3 -9.97 11.96 -0.66
CA PHE A 3 -9.38 11.04 0.33
C PHE A 3 -7.85 10.87 0.16
N ALA A 4 -7.35 10.94 -1.08
CA ALA A 4 -5.93 10.97 -1.43
C ALA A 4 -5.17 12.16 -0.83
N GLU A 5 -5.77 13.35 -0.76
CA GLU A 5 -5.12 14.59 -0.27
C GLU A 5 -4.88 14.56 1.24
N ILE A 6 -5.70 13.82 1.99
CA ILE A 6 -5.60 13.65 3.45
C ILE A 6 -4.47 12.69 3.81
N LEU A 7 -4.20 11.71 2.96
CA LEU A 7 -3.17 10.69 3.20
C LEU A 7 -1.80 11.12 2.67
N TYR A 8 -1.73 11.95 1.61
CA TYR A 8 -0.51 12.13 0.83
C TYR A 8 -0.26 13.57 0.37
N ASN A 9 -0.06 14.48 1.33
CA ASN A 9 0.37 15.86 1.03
C ASN A 9 1.84 16.13 1.40
N THR A 10 2.64 15.07 1.50
CA THR A 10 4.10 15.11 1.74
C THR A 10 4.85 14.58 0.53
N ASP A 11 6.00 15.17 0.23
CA ASP A 11 6.96 14.58 -0.74
C ASP A 11 7.57 13.27 -0.22
N ASP A 12 7.29 12.92 1.03
CA ASP A 12 7.65 11.65 1.66
C ASP A 12 6.57 10.61 1.37
N ALA A 13 6.96 9.55 0.65
CA ALA A 13 6.13 8.37 0.46
C ALA A 13 5.96 7.63 1.79
N LEU A 14 4.91 8.00 2.55
CA LEU A 14 4.50 7.23 3.71
C LEU A 14 3.93 5.90 3.21
N LEU A 15 4.63 4.80 3.49
CA LEU A 15 4.09 3.46 3.29
C LEU A 15 2.88 3.29 4.20
N VAL A 16 1.69 3.33 3.62
CA VAL A 16 0.44 2.98 4.30
C VAL A 16 0.35 1.46 4.35
N PRO A 17 0.25 0.83 5.53
CA PRO A 17 0.13 -0.63 5.64
C PRO A 17 -1.04 -1.15 4.82
N LEU A 18 -0.87 -2.26 4.12
CA LEU A 18 -1.88 -2.76 3.18
C LEU A 18 -3.26 -2.97 3.84
N PRO A 19 -3.39 -3.45 5.10
CA PRO A 19 -4.69 -3.62 5.72
C PRO A 19 -5.50 -2.32 5.89
N PHE A 20 -4.91 -1.12 5.81
CA PHE A 20 -5.68 0.14 5.76
C PHE A 20 -6.67 0.16 4.60
N PHE A 21 -6.35 -0.51 3.50
CA PHE A 21 -7.13 -0.54 2.28
C PHE A 21 -8.22 -1.62 2.29
N LEU A 22 -8.42 -2.35 3.39
CA LEU A 22 -9.60 -3.19 3.53
C LEU A 22 -10.86 -2.32 3.59
N ASN A 23 -11.94 -2.74 2.94
CA ASN A 23 -13.21 -2.04 2.88
C ASN A 23 -13.76 -1.70 4.26
N VAL A 24 -13.62 -2.61 5.23
CA VAL A 24 -14.02 -2.36 6.63
C VAL A 24 -13.24 -1.20 7.27
N ASN A 25 -11.98 -1.03 6.88
CA ASN A 25 -11.09 -0.01 7.40
C ASN A 25 -11.27 1.31 6.65
N LEU A 26 -11.50 1.27 5.33
CA LEU A 26 -11.91 2.42 4.54
C LEU A 26 -13.24 3.00 5.04
N GLN A 27 -14.23 2.16 5.34
CA GLN A 27 -15.49 2.60 5.92
C GLN A 27 -15.27 3.26 7.28
N TRP A 28 -14.42 2.69 8.14
CA TRP A 28 -14.06 3.31 9.41
C TRP A 28 -13.42 4.69 9.23
N LEU A 29 -12.53 4.88 8.23
CA LEU A 29 -11.93 6.18 7.93
C LEU A 29 -12.98 7.22 7.51
N ILE A 30 -14.00 6.79 6.77
CA ILE A 30 -15.12 7.65 6.36
C ILE A 30 -15.96 8.04 7.59
N ASP A 31 -16.35 7.06 8.40
CA ASP A 31 -17.20 7.25 9.58
C ASP A 31 -16.53 8.14 10.63
N GLU A 32 -15.23 7.95 10.87
CA GLU A 32 -14.45 8.70 11.85
C GLU A 32 -13.73 9.91 11.28
N SER A 33 -14.03 10.31 10.03
CA SER A 33 -13.28 11.36 9.29
C SER A 33 -13.05 12.67 10.06
N LEU A 34 -13.98 13.05 10.96
CA LEU A 34 -13.88 14.25 11.81
C LEU A 34 -12.98 14.08 13.04
N THR A 35 -12.73 12.85 13.48
CA THR A 35 -11.98 12.51 14.71
C THR A 35 -10.63 11.84 14.40
N LEU A 36 -10.31 11.66 13.11
CA LEU A 36 -9.06 11.07 12.66
C LEU A 36 -7.85 11.81 13.24
N PRO A 37 -6.82 11.07 13.70
CA PRO A 37 -5.61 11.70 14.21
C PRO A 37 -4.83 12.33 13.05
N MET A 38 -4.85 13.65 12.96
CA MET A 38 -4.12 14.40 11.94
C MET A 38 -2.76 14.86 12.49
N THR A 39 -1.76 14.95 11.62
CA THR A 39 -0.47 15.59 11.88
C THR A 39 -0.21 16.67 10.85
N LYS A 40 0.48 17.74 11.26
CA LYS A 40 0.86 18.82 10.35
C LYS A 40 2.18 18.47 9.68
N THR A 41 2.22 18.57 8.36
CA THR A 41 3.43 18.36 7.57
C THR A 41 4.34 19.58 7.66
N ASN A 42 5.62 19.40 7.29
CA ASN A 42 6.47 20.54 7.00
C ASN A 42 5.94 21.24 5.74
N HIS A 43 6.05 22.56 5.71
CA HIS A 43 5.71 23.34 4.51
C HIS A 43 6.77 23.09 3.44
N LYS A 44 6.35 22.97 2.18
CA LYS A 44 7.30 22.90 1.05
C LYS A 44 7.91 24.27 0.78
N ALA A 45 9.00 24.30 0.02
CA ALA A 45 9.62 25.54 -0.41
C ALA A 45 8.60 26.40 -1.19
N GLY A 46 8.30 27.59 -0.69
CA GLY A 46 7.30 28.51 -1.27
C GLY A 46 5.90 28.43 -0.63
N GLU A 47 5.65 27.49 0.28
CA GLU A 47 4.40 27.40 1.03
C GLU A 47 4.51 28.15 2.38
N THR A 48 3.44 28.83 2.78
CA THR A 48 3.39 29.57 4.06
C THR A 48 2.95 28.71 5.24
N LYS A 49 2.33 27.55 4.98
CA LYS A 49 1.83 26.60 5.98
C LYS A 49 1.93 25.18 5.41
N GLY A 50 2.33 24.23 6.25
CA GLY A 50 2.22 22.81 5.93
C GLY A 50 0.78 22.31 6.00
N ASN A 51 0.53 21.22 5.30
CA ASN A 51 -0.78 20.57 5.19
C ASN A 51 -1.08 19.71 6.42
N PHE A 52 -2.35 19.41 6.65
CA PHE A 52 -2.73 18.39 7.62
C PHE A 52 -2.94 17.07 6.90
N ILE A 53 -2.19 16.05 7.32
CA ILE A 53 -2.33 14.68 6.80
C ILE A 53 -2.70 13.71 7.91
N LEU A 54 -3.22 12.54 7.55
CA LEU A 54 -3.51 11.47 8.47
C LEU A 54 -2.20 10.99 9.12
N ASN A 55 -2.19 10.91 10.45
CA ASN A 55 -1.11 10.24 11.17
C ASN A 55 -1.39 8.73 11.13
N ILE A 56 -0.75 8.03 10.19
CA ILE A 56 -0.94 6.58 9.95
C ILE A 56 -0.71 5.76 11.22
N GLU A 57 0.36 6.03 11.97
CA GLU A 57 0.68 5.28 13.20
C GLU A 57 -0.42 5.43 14.26
N LYS A 58 -0.86 6.67 14.52
CA LYS A 58 -1.97 6.92 15.47
C LYS A 58 -3.30 6.40 14.94
N ALA A 59 -3.55 6.50 13.64
CA ALA A 59 -4.78 5.98 13.02
C ALA A 59 -4.83 4.46 13.18
N TRP A 60 -3.71 3.79 12.92
CA TRP A 60 -3.56 2.34 13.05
C TRP A 60 -3.92 1.86 14.46
N THR A 61 -3.43 2.54 15.50
CA THR A 61 -3.77 2.18 16.90
C THR A 61 -5.25 2.34 17.26
N LYS A 62 -6.02 3.08 16.46
CA LYS A 62 -7.46 3.34 16.68
C LYS A 62 -8.37 2.55 15.74
N MET A 63 -7.82 1.92 14.70
CA MET A 63 -8.58 1.21 13.70
C MET A 63 -9.34 0.03 14.31
N ARG A 64 -10.60 -0.15 13.89
CA ARG A 64 -11.47 -1.23 14.39
C ARG A 64 -10.94 -2.61 14.06
N CYS A 65 -10.33 -2.77 12.88
CA CYS A 65 -9.65 -3.99 12.50
C CYS A 65 -8.15 -3.79 12.67
N GLY A 66 -7.62 -4.12 13.85
CA GLY A 66 -6.17 -4.16 14.13
C GLY A 66 -5.46 -5.36 13.48
N MET A 67 -5.94 -5.80 12.32
CA MET A 67 -5.37 -6.92 11.57
C MET A 67 -3.96 -6.55 11.15
N LYS A 68 -2.99 -7.37 11.55
CA LYS A 68 -1.63 -7.22 11.04
C LYS A 68 -1.61 -7.74 9.61
N GLU A 69 -0.72 -7.17 8.80
CA GLU A 69 -0.52 -7.60 7.42
C GLU A 69 -0.25 -9.12 7.35
N VAL A 70 0.64 -9.65 8.21
CA VAL A 70 0.93 -11.09 8.30
C VAL A 70 -0.29 -12.00 8.53
N ASP A 71 -1.38 -11.47 9.12
CA ASP A 71 -2.58 -12.24 9.46
C ASP A 71 -3.64 -12.21 8.33
N MET A 72 -3.38 -11.51 7.23
CA MET A 72 -4.32 -11.42 6.11
C MET A 72 -4.51 -12.77 5.41
N THR A 73 -5.71 -13.02 4.93
CA THR A 73 -5.97 -14.05 3.93
C THR A 73 -5.68 -13.53 2.52
N TYR A 74 -5.50 -14.42 1.55
CA TYR A 74 -5.37 -14.01 0.14
C TYR A 74 -6.54 -13.14 -0.33
N GLY A 75 -7.77 -13.47 0.06
CA GLY A 75 -8.95 -12.66 -0.33
C GLY A 75 -8.89 -11.24 0.24
N GLN A 76 -8.46 -11.09 1.49
CA GLN A 76 -8.24 -9.78 2.11
C GLN A 76 -7.09 -9.02 1.46
N TRP A 77 -6.00 -9.71 1.12
CA TRP A 77 -4.89 -9.12 0.39
C TRP A 77 -5.33 -8.62 -0.98
N HIS A 78 -6.11 -9.41 -1.73
CA HIS A 78 -6.59 -9.04 -3.06
C HIS A 78 -7.50 -7.81 -3.00
N GLU A 79 -8.44 -7.78 -2.05
CA GLU A 79 -9.29 -6.60 -1.79
C GLU A 79 -8.45 -5.35 -1.47
N ALA A 80 -7.51 -5.49 -0.53
CA ALA A 80 -6.68 -4.38 -0.11
C ALA A 80 -5.72 -3.90 -1.21
N ALA A 81 -5.18 -4.81 -2.02
CA ALA A 81 -4.31 -4.52 -3.16
C ALA A 81 -5.05 -3.72 -4.24
N ASP A 82 -6.28 -4.11 -4.56
CA ASP A 82 -7.13 -3.40 -5.53
C ASP A 82 -7.46 -1.98 -5.06
N ASN A 83 -7.89 -1.85 -3.80
CA ASN A 83 -8.15 -0.55 -3.19
C ASN A 83 -6.87 0.31 -3.07
N CYS A 84 -5.72 -0.30 -2.77
CA CYS A 84 -4.44 0.38 -2.74
C CYS A 84 -4.05 0.88 -4.13
N PHE A 85 -4.22 0.08 -5.18
CA PHE A 85 -3.98 0.52 -6.56
C PHE A 85 -4.87 1.72 -6.91
N HIS A 86 -6.19 1.63 -6.72
CA HIS A 86 -7.12 2.72 -6.98
C HIS A 86 -6.80 3.99 -6.19
N PHE A 87 -6.34 3.83 -4.95
CA PHE A 87 -5.85 4.94 -4.15
C PHE A 87 -4.62 5.62 -4.79
N ASN A 88 -3.61 4.83 -5.17
CA ASN A 88 -2.38 5.35 -5.74
C ASN A 88 -2.55 5.93 -7.17
N VAL A 89 -3.56 5.48 -7.92
CA VAL A 89 -3.99 6.13 -9.18
C VAL A 89 -4.33 7.60 -8.95
N GLY A 90 -4.96 7.93 -7.81
CA GLY A 90 -5.30 9.30 -7.44
C GLY A 90 -4.09 10.19 -7.12
N CYS A 91 -2.90 9.62 -6.93
CA CYS A 91 -1.66 10.35 -6.69
C CYS A 91 -0.97 10.80 -7.98
N ASP A 92 -1.22 10.13 -9.10
CA ASP A 92 -0.63 10.48 -10.39
C ASP A 92 -1.44 11.56 -11.12
N LYS A 93 -0.74 12.60 -11.61
CA LYS A 93 -1.37 13.71 -12.35
C LYS A 93 -2.09 13.26 -13.64
N VAL A 94 -1.69 12.11 -14.18
CA VAL A 94 -2.26 11.50 -15.39
C VAL A 94 -3.08 10.24 -15.05
N GLY A 95 -3.38 10.00 -13.78
CA GLY A 95 -4.15 8.84 -13.32
C GLY A 95 -3.44 7.52 -13.57
N GLU A 96 -4.17 6.54 -14.10
CA GLU A 96 -3.75 5.14 -14.27
C GLU A 96 -2.53 4.98 -15.21
N GLU A 97 -2.32 5.94 -16.11
CA GLU A 97 -1.19 5.94 -17.05
C GLU A 97 0.10 6.53 -16.44
N GLY A 98 0.04 6.93 -15.17
CA GLY A 98 1.20 7.47 -14.48
C GLY A 98 2.19 6.39 -14.07
N PRO A 99 3.50 6.71 -14.01
CA PRO A 99 4.53 5.73 -13.70
C PRO A 99 4.40 5.14 -12.29
N TYR A 100 3.77 5.87 -11.36
CA TYR A 100 3.57 5.42 -10.00
C TYR A 100 2.39 4.44 -9.91
N ALA A 101 1.26 4.74 -10.55
CA ALA A 101 0.11 3.85 -10.70
C ALA A 101 0.47 2.55 -11.44
N LYS A 102 1.20 2.64 -12.56
CA LYS A 102 1.66 1.47 -13.32
C LYS A 102 2.57 0.56 -12.51
N TRP A 103 3.38 1.11 -11.60
CA TRP A 103 4.19 0.27 -10.73
C TRP A 103 3.32 -0.61 -9.83
N TRP A 104 2.29 -0.04 -9.18
CA TRP A 104 1.36 -0.78 -8.33
C TRP A 104 0.55 -1.81 -9.12
N GLU A 105 0.08 -1.45 -10.32
CA GLU A 105 -0.58 -2.39 -11.25
C GLU A 105 0.30 -3.62 -11.52
N TYR A 106 1.55 -3.40 -11.92
CA TYR A 106 2.47 -4.50 -12.24
C TYR A 106 2.90 -5.30 -11.01
N HIS A 107 3.08 -4.62 -9.87
CA HIS A 107 3.44 -5.23 -8.61
C HIS A 107 2.38 -6.22 -8.14
N PHE A 108 1.15 -5.76 -7.91
CA PHE A 108 0.06 -6.62 -7.45
C PHE A 108 -0.33 -7.66 -8.52
N GLY A 109 -0.39 -7.23 -9.79
CA GLY A 109 -0.69 -8.11 -10.91
C GLY A 109 0.29 -9.28 -11.06
N PHE A 110 1.57 -9.11 -10.70
CA PHE A 110 2.52 -10.21 -10.68
C PHE A 110 2.07 -11.32 -9.72
N PHE A 111 1.78 -11.00 -8.45
CA PHE A 111 1.37 -11.99 -7.46
C PHE A 111 0.00 -12.58 -7.78
N ASP A 112 -0.94 -11.76 -8.26
CA ASP A 112 -2.27 -12.21 -8.62
C ASP A 112 -2.30 -13.10 -9.87
N SER A 113 -1.28 -13.03 -10.73
CA SER A 113 -1.17 -13.87 -11.93
C SER A 113 -0.60 -15.27 -11.67
N GLN A 114 -0.13 -15.58 -10.46
CA GLN A 114 0.48 -16.87 -10.16
C GLN A 114 -0.59 -17.98 -10.06
N ASN A 115 -0.36 -19.12 -10.70
CA ASN A 115 -1.31 -20.25 -10.68
C ASN A 115 -1.52 -20.83 -9.27
N ASP A 116 -0.51 -20.71 -8.42
CA ASP A 116 -0.47 -21.19 -7.04
C ASP A 116 -0.68 -20.08 -6.01
N LYS A 117 -1.19 -18.91 -6.43
CA LYS A 117 -1.34 -17.70 -5.59
C LYS A 117 -2.04 -17.95 -4.26
N ILE A 118 -3.12 -18.74 -4.25
CA ILE A 118 -3.88 -19.04 -3.03
C ILE A 118 -3.11 -20.02 -2.14
N GLU A 119 -2.61 -21.12 -2.72
CA GLU A 119 -1.91 -22.18 -1.99
C GLU A 119 -0.61 -21.67 -1.36
N LYS A 120 0.13 -20.83 -2.09
CA LYS A 120 1.42 -20.28 -1.66
C LYS A 120 1.32 -18.94 -0.98
N PHE A 121 0.12 -18.44 -0.68
CA PHE A 121 -0.08 -17.13 -0.05
C PHE A 121 0.82 -16.90 1.18
N PRO A 122 0.89 -17.83 2.16
CA PRO A 122 1.75 -17.65 3.33
C PRO A 122 3.25 -17.54 2.99
N THR A 123 3.66 -18.09 1.84
CA THR A 123 5.06 -18.08 1.38
C THR A 123 5.42 -16.79 0.67
N TRP A 124 4.56 -16.30 -0.23
CA TRP A 124 4.90 -15.14 -1.05
C TRP A 124 4.42 -13.80 -0.48
N HIS A 125 3.43 -13.78 0.41
CA HIS A 125 2.93 -12.53 0.99
C HIS A 125 4.02 -11.74 1.74
N PRO A 126 4.88 -12.36 2.59
CA PRO A 126 5.99 -11.62 3.21
C PRO A 126 7.03 -11.08 2.19
N LEU A 127 7.15 -11.71 1.02
CA LEU A 127 8.00 -11.22 -0.07
C LEU A 127 7.38 -9.98 -0.72
N GLU A 128 6.07 -9.99 -0.97
CA GLU A 128 5.32 -8.85 -1.49
C GLU A 128 5.47 -7.62 -0.60
N GLU A 129 5.17 -7.75 0.71
CA GLU A 129 5.35 -6.69 1.72
C GLU A 129 6.78 -6.12 1.70
N LYS A 130 7.80 -7.00 1.58
CA LYS A 130 9.20 -6.59 1.52
C LYS A 130 9.52 -5.78 0.26
N LEU A 131 8.93 -6.13 -0.88
CA LEU A 131 9.12 -5.43 -2.14
C LEU A 131 8.41 -4.07 -2.16
N CYS A 132 7.23 -3.97 -1.54
CA CYS A 132 6.54 -2.70 -1.29
C CYS A 132 7.39 -1.75 -0.43
N LYS A 133 7.92 -2.23 0.70
CA LYS A 133 8.82 -1.44 1.57
C LYS A 133 10.07 -0.96 0.83
N ALA A 134 10.65 -1.82 -0.01
CA ALA A 134 11.83 -1.47 -0.80
C ALA A 134 11.51 -0.34 -1.81
N TYR A 135 10.37 -0.43 -2.50
CA TYR A 135 9.93 0.60 -3.43
C TYR A 135 9.65 1.94 -2.76
N CYS A 136 8.95 1.96 -1.62
CA CYS A 136 8.71 3.20 -0.88
C CYS A 136 10.02 3.85 -0.37
N SER A 137 11.03 3.02 -0.05
CA SER A 137 12.34 3.53 0.39
C SER A 137 13.19 4.04 -0.78
N GLN A 138 13.11 3.36 -1.93
CA GLN A 138 13.84 3.71 -3.14
C GLN A 138 13.00 3.31 -4.36
N PRO A 139 12.25 4.26 -4.95
CA PRO A 139 11.43 3.97 -6.11
C PRO A 139 12.28 3.40 -7.25
N MET A 140 11.88 2.23 -7.75
CA MET A 140 12.58 1.48 -8.78
C MET A 140 11.60 0.99 -9.84
N THR A 141 12.06 0.87 -11.07
CA THR A 141 11.23 0.32 -12.16
C THR A 141 10.89 -1.14 -11.89
N PHE A 142 9.64 -1.52 -12.15
CA PHE A 142 9.21 -2.90 -12.09
C PHE A 142 10.00 -3.76 -13.09
N SER A 143 10.41 -4.96 -12.68
CA SER A 143 11.07 -5.95 -13.54
C SER A 143 10.46 -7.33 -13.30
N ARG A 144 9.81 -7.88 -14.32
CA ARG A 144 9.16 -9.20 -14.24
C ARG A 144 10.17 -10.30 -13.92
N ASP A 145 11.35 -10.28 -14.53
CA ASP A 145 12.39 -11.29 -14.30
C ASP A 145 12.92 -11.25 -12.87
N TYR A 146 13.09 -10.05 -12.32
CA TYR A 146 13.48 -9.88 -10.92
C TYR A 146 12.43 -10.47 -9.97
N TYR A 147 11.14 -10.16 -10.19
CA TYR A 147 10.04 -10.69 -9.38
C TYR A 147 9.94 -12.22 -9.50
N ALA A 148 10.02 -12.76 -10.71
CA ALA A 148 10.00 -14.20 -10.95
C ALA A 148 11.13 -14.92 -10.21
N ASN A 149 12.35 -14.36 -10.24
CA ASN A 149 13.46 -14.94 -9.50
C ASN A 149 13.26 -14.86 -7.98
N LYS A 150 12.78 -13.72 -7.45
CA LYS A 150 12.49 -13.58 -6.01
C LYS A 150 11.40 -14.54 -5.54
N TYR A 151 10.33 -14.66 -6.32
CA TYR A 151 9.23 -15.58 -6.06
C TYR A 151 9.73 -17.03 -5.99
N ARG A 152 10.52 -17.45 -6.99
CA ARG A 152 11.16 -18.78 -7.01
C ARG A 152 12.05 -19.02 -5.79
N MET A 153 12.84 -18.03 -5.36
CA MET A 153 13.68 -18.16 -4.16
C MET A 153 12.85 -18.35 -2.90
N ALA A 154 11.81 -17.53 -2.69
CA ALA A 154 10.93 -17.64 -1.53
C ALA A 154 10.27 -19.03 -1.45
N GLN A 155 9.87 -19.59 -2.60
CA GLN A 155 9.33 -20.94 -2.68
C GLN A 155 10.34 -22.04 -2.32
N LEU A 156 11.63 -21.86 -2.64
CA LEU A 156 12.68 -22.83 -2.31
C LEU A 156 13.05 -22.78 -0.83
N GLU A 157 13.16 -21.57 -0.26
CA GLU A 157 13.48 -21.36 1.15
C GLU A 157 12.40 -21.96 2.09
N HIS A 158 11.15 -21.98 1.66
CA HIS A 158 10.03 -22.53 2.44
C HIS A 158 9.83 -24.05 2.27
N ARG A 159 10.56 -24.70 1.35
CA ARG A 159 10.56 -26.17 1.15
C ARG A 159 11.64 -26.88 1.97
N MET A 160 12.56 -26.15 2.61
CA MET A 160 13.58 -26.67 3.52
C MET A 160 13.11 -26.58 4.97
#